data_AF-A0A9X1KPT8-F1
#
_entry.id   AF-A0A9X1KPT8-F1
#
_cell.length_a   1.000
_cell.length_b   1.000
_cell.length_c   1.000
_cell.angle_alpha   90.00
_cell.angle_beta   90.00
_cell.angle_gamma   90.00
#
_symmetry.space_group_name_H-M   'P 1'
#
loop_
_entity.id
_entity.type
_entity.pdbx_description
1 polymer ?
#
loop_
_entity_poly.entity_id
_entity_poly.type
_entity_poly.pdbx_seq_one_letter_code
_entity_poly.pdbx_strand_id
1 'polypeptide(L)'
;MLKKIIVSTFILLILLFSLIAWGLYLMEIEDHYGDLQNVYLESKSGDLILNTQTRNFGVISKDWKRANIITKQNDTLDLYDFVNQNKYDVFRCEKDFDLGNLTFEKIIELKNRKVIETILSN
;
A
#
# COMPACT_ATOMS: atom_id res chain seq x y z
N MET A 1 12.43 -40.15 -23.22
CA MET A 1 12.13 -38.82 -23.80
C MET A 1 10.74 -38.31 -23.41
N LEU A 2 9.69 -39.14 -23.51
CA LEU A 2 8.31 -38.77 -23.14
C LEU A 2 8.16 -38.14 -21.74
N LYS A 3 8.81 -38.70 -20.70
CA LYS A 3 8.79 -38.13 -19.34
C LYS A 3 9.31 -36.69 -19.27
N LYS A 4 10.34 -36.35 -20.04
CA LYS A 4 10.91 -34.99 -20.08
C LYS A 4 9.98 -34.01 -20.77
N ILE A 5 9.31 -34.46 -21.85
CA ILE A 5 8.32 -33.67 -22.57
C ILE A 5 7.13 -33.35 -21.65
N ILE A 6 6.58 -34.37 -20.96
CA ILE A 6 5.46 -34.18 -20.04
C ILE A 6 5.80 -33.17 -18.93
N VAL A 7 6.98 -33.31 -18.30
CA VAL A 7 7.42 -32.38 -17.26
C VAL A 7 7.59 -30.96 -17.82
N SER A 8 8.20 -30.81 -19.00
CA SER A 8 8.39 -29.51 -19.63
C SER A 8 7.06 -28.83 -19.98
N THR A 9 6.09 -29.58 -20.53
CA THR A 9 4.76 -29.05 -20.85
C THR A 9 4.01 -28.65 -19.58
N PHE A 10 4.14 -29.43 -18.51
CA PHE A 10 3.50 -29.11 -17.23
C PHE A 10 4.07 -27.82 -16.60
N ILE A 11 5.40 -27.64 -16.63
CA ILE A 11 6.04 -26.40 -16.18
C ILE A 11 5.57 -25.21 -17.02
N LEU A 12 5.49 -25.37 -18.34
CA LEU A 12 5.01 -24.31 -19.23
C LEU A 12 3.55 -23.92 -18.90
N LEU A 13 2.69 -24.90 -18.62
CA LEU A 13 1.31 -24.65 -18.21
C LEU A 13 1.25 -23.89 -16.88
N ILE A 14 2.03 -24.29 -15.87
CA ILE A 14 2.09 -23.57 -14.59
C ILE A 14 2.53 -22.11 -14.79
N LEU A 15 3.56 -21.88 -15.61
CA LEU A 15 4.01 -20.53 -15.91
C LEU A 15 2.93 -19.70 -16.60
N LEU A 16 2.21 -20.28 -17.56
CA LEU A 16 1.10 -19.62 -18.25
C LEU A 16 -0.03 -19.26 -17.28
N PHE A 17 -0.48 -20.19 -16.44
CA PHE A 17 -1.53 -19.94 -15.45
C PHE A 17 -1.10 -18.91 -14.40
N SER A 18 0.18 -18.94 -13.98
CA SER A 18 0.72 -17.96 -13.03
C SER A 18 0.74 -16.56 -13.63
N LEU A 19 1.08 -16.42 -14.91
CA LEU A 19 1.06 -15.14 -15.62
C LEU A 19 -0.36 -14.57 -15.74
N ILE A 20 -1.34 -15.42 -16.08
CA ILE A 20 -2.75 -15.03 -16.16
C ILE A 20 -3.26 -14.60 -14.79
N ALA A 21 -3.00 -15.39 -13.74
CA ALA A 21 -3.40 -15.06 -12.38
C ALA A 21 -2.78 -13.74 -11.90
N TRP A 22 -1.52 -13.49 -12.22
CA TRP A 22 -0.85 -12.23 -11.92
C TRP A 22 -1.49 -11.04 -12.64
N GLY A 23 -1.83 -11.19 -13.93
CA GLY A 23 -2.50 -10.13 -14.68
C GLY A 23 -3.89 -9.78 -14.12
N LEU A 24 -4.69 -10.80 -13.78
CA LEU A 24 -6.00 -10.60 -13.16
C LEU A 24 -5.89 -9.95 -11.78
N TYR A 25 -4.86 -10.30 -11.00
CA TYR A 25 -4.58 -9.67 -9.71
C TYR A 25 -4.26 -8.19 -9.85
N LEU A 26 -3.42 -7.80 -10.83
CA LEU A 26 -3.12 -6.39 -11.08
C LEU A 26 -4.36 -5.61 -11.55
N MET A 27 -5.20 -6.23 -12.39
CA MET A 27 -6.45 -5.62 -12.85
C MET A 27 -7.42 -5.35 -11.69
N GLU A 28 -7.55 -6.28 -10.74
CA GLU A 28 -8.38 -6.08 -9.54
C GLU A 28 -7.90 -4.88 -8.69
N ILE A 29 -6.57 -4.68 -8.60
CA ILE A 29 -5.99 -3.53 -7.88
C ILE A 29 -6.30 -2.22 -8.62
N GLU A 30 -6.11 -2.18 -9.93
CA GLU A 30 -6.38 -1.00 -10.76
C GLU A 30 -7.85 -0.61 -10.70
N ASP A 31 -8.76 -1.59 -10.84
CA ASP A 31 -10.21 -1.37 -10.74
C ASP A 31 -10.63 -0.83 -9.37
N HIS A 32 -9.94 -1.23 -8.30
CA HIS A 32 -10.25 -0.78 -6.95
C HIS A 32 -9.66 0.57 -6.57
N TYR A 33 -8.42 0.82 -6.96
CA TYR A 33 -7.65 1.96 -6.45
C TYR A 33 -7.40 3.04 -7.49
N GLY A 34 -7.48 2.74 -8.79
CA GLY A 34 -7.22 3.68 -9.88
C GLY A 34 -5.90 4.43 -9.64
N ASP A 35 -5.97 5.75 -9.51
CA ASP A 35 -4.82 6.63 -9.25
C ASP A 35 -4.07 6.30 -7.94
N LEU A 36 -4.71 5.62 -6.99
CA LEU A 36 -4.11 5.17 -5.73
C LEU A 36 -3.41 3.81 -5.83
N GLN A 37 -3.38 3.17 -7.01
CA GLN A 37 -2.71 1.87 -7.19
C GLN A 37 -1.25 1.89 -6.74
N ASN A 38 -0.54 3.02 -6.92
CA ASN A 38 0.86 3.15 -6.53
C ASN A 38 1.01 3.13 -5.01
N VAL A 39 0.05 3.72 -4.29
CA VAL A 39 0.00 3.60 -2.83
C VAL A 39 -0.17 2.13 -2.45
N TYR A 40 -1.07 1.39 -3.11
CA TYR A 40 -1.20 -0.04 -2.87
C TYR A 40 0.07 -0.81 -3.22
N LEU A 41 0.78 -0.52 -4.31
CA LEU A 41 1.94 -1.33 -4.74
C LEU A 41 3.21 -1.02 -3.95
N GLU A 42 3.48 0.25 -3.65
CA GLU A 42 4.76 0.69 -3.07
C GLU A 42 4.76 0.75 -1.54
N SER A 43 3.60 0.97 -0.92
CA SER A 43 3.49 1.00 0.54
C SER A 43 3.52 -0.39 1.15
N LYS A 44 3.87 -0.44 2.43
CA LYS A 44 3.86 -1.63 3.28
C LYS A 44 2.93 -1.40 4.46
N SER A 45 2.41 -2.48 5.01
CA SER A 45 1.72 -2.41 6.31
C SER A 45 2.67 -1.82 7.35
N GLY A 46 2.21 -0.81 8.09
CA GLY A 46 3.04 -0.03 9.03
C GLY A 46 3.52 1.32 8.49
N ASP A 47 3.45 1.56 7.18
CA ASP A 47 3.76 2.88 6.62
C ASP A 47 2.70 3.90 7.03
N LEU A 48 3.10 5.17 7.15
CA LEU A 48 2.22 6.25 7.58
C LEU A 48 1.68 6.98 6.36
N ILE A 49 0.36 7.17 6.29
CA ILE A 49 -0.28 8.01 5.27
C ILE A 49 -0.79 9.29 5.92
N LEU A 50 -0.58 10.40 5.24
CA LEU A 50 -1.01 11.72 5.66
C LEU A 50 -1.83 12.36 4.55
N ASN A 51 -3.07 12.75 4.85
CA ASN A 51 -3.85 13.64 4.01
C ASN A 51 -3.45 15.09 4.34
N THR A 52 -2.79 15.76 3.39
CA THR A 52 -2.20 17.08 3.63
C THR A 52 -3.25 18.20 3.65
N GLN A 53 -4.43 17.96 3.09
CA GLN A 53 -5.53 18.92 3.08
C GLN A 53 -6.36 18.85 4.36
N THR A 54 -6.74 17.66 4.81
CA THR A 54 -7.55 17.49 6.03
C THR A 54 -6.70 17.41 7.30
N ARG A 55 -5.38 17.24 7.17
CA ARG A 55 -4.42 16.97 8.25
C ARG A 55 -4.67 15.67 9.00
N ASN A 56 -5.53 14.80 8.46
CA ASN A 56 -5.74 13.46 8.99
C ASN A 56 -4.59 12.55 8.59
N PHE A 57 -4.22 11.64 9.48
CA PHE A 57 -3.19 10.64 9.23
C PHE A 57 -3.61 9.29 9.81
N GLY A 58 -2.98 8.24 9.30
CA GLY A 58 -3.17 6.89 9.79
C GLY A 58 -2.04 5.98 9.36
N VAL A 59 -2.12 4.73 9.76
CA VAL A 59 -1.16 3.69 9.35
C VAL A 59 -1.81 2.82 8.29
N ILE A 60 -1.08 2.58 7.21
CA ILE A 60 -1.48 1.65 6.16
C ILE A 60 -1.45 0.23 6.73
N SER A 61 -2.53 -0.50 6.53
CA SER A 61 -2.66 -1.92 6.83
C SER A 61 -3.14 -2.63 5.57
N LYS A 62 -2.25 -3.38 4.95
CA LYS A 62 -2.52 -4.11 3.71
C LYS A 62 -2.72 -5.60 3.96
N ASP A 63 -3.67 -6.14 3.24
CA ASP A 63 -3.72 -7.57 2.93
C ASP A 63 -3.44 -7.77 1.43
N TRP A 64 -3.66 -9.00 0.94
CA TRP A 64 -3.39 -9.36 -0.45
C TRP A 64 -4.43 -8.80 -1.45
N LYS A 65 -5.51 -8.17 -0.99
CA LYS A 65 -6.61 -7.60 -1.79
C LYS A 65 -6.88 -6.13 -1.54
N ARG A 66 -6.61 -5.66 -0.33
CA ARG A 66 -7.06 -4.35 0.18
C ARG A 66 -5.93 -3.63 0.90
N ALA A 67 -5.91 -2.32 0.73
CA ALA A 67 -5.20 -1.38 1.58
C ALA A 67 -6.22 -0.63 2.43
N ASN A 68 -6.15 -0.83 3.74
CA ASN A 68 -6.93 -0.09 4.72
C ASN A 68 -6.03 0.89 5.48
N ILE A 69 -6.63 1.92 6.07
CA ILE A 69 -5.98 2.90 6.92
C ILE A 69 -6.55 2.76 8.33
N ILE A 70 -5.66 2.49 9.28
CA ILE A 70 -5.97 2.51 10.72
C ILE A 70 -5.75 3.93 11.21
N THR A 71 -6.83 4.60 11.61
CA THR A 71 -6.78 5.98 12.10
C THR A 71 -6.29 6.03 13.55
N LYS A 72 -5.98 7.23 14.04
CA LYS A 72 -5.63 7.44 15.45
C LYS A 72 -6.73 6.99 16.42
N GLN A 73 -7.99 7.04 16.00
CA GLN A 73 -9.15 6.61 16.77
C GLN A 73 -9.34 5.09 16.74
N ASN A 74 -8.44 4.35 16.09
CA ASN A 74 -8.52 2.91 15.87
C ASN A 74 -9.71 2.50 14.96
N ASP A 75 -10.19 3.44 14.12
CA ASP A 75 -11.13 3.14 13.05
C ASP A 75 -10.37 2.59 11.85
N THR A 76 -11.01 1.69 11.09
CA THR A 76 -10.46 1.16 9.84
C THR A 76 -11.24 1.73 8.67
N LEU A 77 -10.55 2.43 7.77
CA LEU A 77 -11.13 3.00 6.55
C LEU A 77 -10.45 2.39 5.33
N ASP A 78 -11.15 2.24 4.20
CA ASP A 78 -10.47 1.90 2.95
C ASP A 78 -9.55 3.07 2.52
N LEU A 79 -8.43 2.75 1.86
CA LEU A 79 -7.49 3.73 1.33
C LEU A 79 -8.17 4.79 0.46
N TYR A 80 -9.09 4.37 -0.40
CA TYR A 80 -9.83 5.28 -1.28
C TYR A 80 -10.67 6.26 -0.47
N ASP A 81 -11.41 5.77 0.53
CA ASP A 81 -12.27 6.59 1.39
C ASP A 81 -11.45 7.54 2.27
N PHE A 82 -10.28 7.12 2.74
CA PHE A 82 -9.41 7.96 3.56
C PHE A 82 -8.82 9.13 2.78
N VAL A 83 -8.33 8.87 1.56
CA VAL A 83 -7.74 9.92 0.71
C VAL A 83 -8.83 10.78 0.09
N ASN A 84 -9.91 10.18 -0.44
CA ASN A 84 -11.04 10.84 -1.06
C ASN A 84 -10.62 11.95 -2.04
N GLN A 85 -9.73 11.63 -2.99
CA GLN A 85 -9.16 12.54 -4.00
C GLN A 85 -8.33 13.73 -3.44
N ASN A 86 -8.04 13.73 -2.13
CA ASN A 86 -7.21 14.76 -1.54
C ASN A 86 -5.73 14.52 -1.80
N LYS A 87 -4.94 15.57 -1.59
CA LYS A 87 -3.49 15.48 -1.58
C LYS A 87 -2.99 14.65 -0.41
N TYR A 88 -2.01 13.79 -0.67
CA TYR A 88 -1.49 12.87 0.34
C TYR A 88 0.02 12.67 0.22
N ASP A 89 0.62 12.38 1.36
CA ASP A 89 1.99 11.93 1.47
C ASP A 89 2.00 10.54 2.14
N VAL A 90 2.83 9.63 1.65
CA VAL A 90 3.09 8.33 2.29
C VAL A 90 4.53 8.27 2.76
N PHE A 91 4.73 7.89 4.01
CA PHE A 91 6.02 7.85 4.67
C PHE A 91 6.39 6.44 5.14
N ARG A 92 7.62 6.02 4.84
CA ARG A 92 8.21 4.81 5.39
C ARG A 92 8.72 5.08 6.80
N CYS A 93 8.30 4.21 7.72
CA CYS A 93 8.74 4.24 9.10
C CYS A 93 9.54 2.96 9.39
N GLU A 94 10.82 3.11 9.75
CA GLU A 94 11.65 1.95 10.15
C GLU A 94 11.30 1.40 11.55
N LYS A 95 10.52 2.16 12.33
CA LYS A 95 10.09 1.82 13.68
C LYS A 95 8.57 1.93 13.78
N ASP A 96 7.96 1.01 14.53
CA ASP A 96 6.55 1.08 14.89
C ASP A 96 6.30 2.38 15.66
N PHE A 97 5.52 3.28 15.05
CA PHE A 97 5.10 4.50 15.73
C PHE A 97 3.80 4.24 16.49
N ASP A 98 3.79 4.67 17.75
CA ASP A 98 2.55 4.80 18.50
C ASP A 98 1.73 5.97 17.94
N LEU A 99 0.73 5.62 17.12
CA LEU A 99 -0.27 6.54 16.55
C LEU A 99 -0.93 7.43 17.60
N GLY A 100 -1.11 6.93 18.84
CA GLY A 100 -1.75 7.69 19.93
C GLY A 100 -0.96 8.95 20.31
N ASN A 101 0.37 8.86 20.22
CA ASN A 101 1.31 9.92 20.59
C ASN A 101 1.83 10.74 19.39
N LEU A 102 1.28 10.51 18.20
CA LEU A 102 1.56 11.28 16.99
C LEU A 102 0.58 12.45 16.83
N THR A 103 1.10 13.53 16.27
CA THR A 103 0.33 14.67 15.76
C THR A 103 0.83 15.00 14.36
N PHE A 104 0.03 15.76 13.61
CA PHE A 104 0.40 16.24 12.28
C PHE A 104 1.76 16.97 12.31
N GLU A 105 1.95 17.88 13.26
CA GLU A 105 3.15 18.70 13.40
C GLU A 105 4.39 17.82 13.63
N LYS A 106 4.24 16.78 14.46
CA LYS A 106 5.31 15.82 14.75
C LYS A 106 5.69 15.01 13.51
N ILE A 107 4.72 14.62 12.67
CA ILE A 107 5.00 13.91 11.40
C ILE A 107 5.80 14.81 10.47
N ILE A 108 5.40 16.08 10.32
CA ILE A 108 6.13 17.05 9.50
C ILE A 108 7.53 17.32 10.06
N GLU A 109 7.68 17.41 11.39
CA GLU A 109 8.99 17.54 12.03
C GLU A 109 9.88 16.33 11.73
N LEU A 110 9.36 15.11 11.82
CA LEU A 110 10.08 13.87 11.50
C LEU A 110 10.50 13.82 10.03
N LYS A 111 9.62 14.25 9.11
CA LYS A 111 9.92 14.41 7.67
C LYS A 111 11.08 15.39 7.48
N ASN A 112 11.01 16.57 8.09
CA ASN A 112 12.03 17.62 7.96
C ASN A 112 13.38 17.19 8.54
N ARG A 113 13.37 16.41 9.61
CA ARG A 113 14.57 15.81 10.22
C ARG A 113 15.10 14.59 9.47
N LYS A 114 14.44 14.16 8.38
CA LYS A 114 14.76 12.95 7.61
C LYS A 114 14.78 11.68 8.45
N VAL A 115 13.95 11.62 9.49
CA VAL A 115 13.77 10.42 10.33
C VAL A 115 12.82 9.42 9.67
N ILE A 116 11.90 9.93 8.85
CA ILE A 116 11.00 9.14 8.01
C ILE A 116 11.26 9.49 6.54
N GLU A 117 11.13 8.50 5.67
CA GLU A 117 11.37 8.63 4.23
C GLU A 117 10.04 8.83 3.50
N THR A 118 9.96 9.80 2.59
CA THR A 118 8.79 9.95 1.70
C THR A 118 8.86 8.88 0.62
N ILE A 119 7.85 8.02 0.56
CA ILE A 119 7.71 7.01 -0.49
C ILE A 119 6.94 7.62 -1.68
N LEU A 120 5.81 8.25 -1.39
CA LEU A 120 4.90 8.81 -2.39
C LEU A 120 4.39 10.18 -1.92
N SER A 121 4.11 11.06 -2.87
CA SER A 121 3.52 12.38 -2.64
C SER A 121 2.68 12.78 -3.85
N ASN A 122 1.50 13.34 -3.61
CA ASN A 122 0.55 13.85 -4.61
C ASN A 122 -0.03 15.19 -4.16
#